data_AF-A0AAP6CZK4-F1
#
_entry.id   AF-A0AAP6CZK4-F1
#
_cell.length_a   1.000
_cell.length_b   1.000
_cell.length_c   1.000
_cell.angle_alpha   90.00
_cell.angle_beta   90.00
_cell.angle_gamma   90.00
#
_symmetry.space_group_name_H-M   'P 1'
#
loop_
_entity.id
_entity.type
_entity.pdbx_description
1 polymer ?
#
loop_
_entity_poly.entity_id
_entity_poly.type
_entity_poly.pdbx_seq_one_letter_code
_entity_poly.pdbx_strand_id
1 'polypeptide(L)'
;LPPLSLKKDRYIDGSKPAEDVDAVPEGHTTFSWGMDLALKRAAEVKSVQSVFKEGVHNAIDMVFGVLPVVMGLGTVALVIAEYTSVFEILGQPFIPYLELLQIPEAVQASQTIVVGFADMFIPAILAASIDNEMTRFVIAAMSVTQLIYMSEVGALLLGSKIPVNIVELFVIFILRTLITLPVIAGVAHLIF
;
A
#
# COMPACT_ATOMS: atom_id res chain seq x y z
N LEU A 1 0.63 4.50 14.80
CA LEU A 1 1.52 5.64 14.46
C LEU A 1 0.69 6.71 13.75
N PRO A 2 0.91 8.01 14.02
CA PRO A 2 0.27 9.07 13.24
C PRO A 2 0.66 8.92 11.76
N PRO A 3 -0.19 9.28 10.78
CA PRO A 3 -1.47 9.99 10.93
C PRO A 3 -2.65 9.10 11.30
N LEU A 4 -2.54 7.77 11.16
CA LEU A 4 -3.65 6.85 11.37
C LEU A 4 -4.16 6.85 12.82
N SER A 5 -3.27 6.92 13.81
CA SER A 5 -3.68 6.96 15.22
C SER A 5 -4.37 8.27 15.64
N LEU A 6 -4.43 9.28 14.76
CA LEU A 6 -5.13 10.55 15.01
C LEU A 6 -6.54 10.58 14.39
N LYS A 7 -6.91 9.55 13.61
CA LYS A 7 -8.25 9.45 13.02
C LYS A 7 -9.26 9.09 14.11
N LYS A 8 -10.44 9.72 14.04
CA LYS A 8 -11.53 9.45 14.99
C LYS A 8 -12.05 8.05 14.76
N ASP A 9 -12.27 7.33 15.84
CA ASP A 9 -12.90 6.01 15.82
C ASP A 9 -14.43 6.14 15.69
N ARG A 10 -14.87 6.51 14.48
CA ARG A 10 -16.27 6.75 14.10
C ARG A 10 -16.50 6.29 12.67
N TYR A 11 -17.69 5.80 12.39
CA TYR A 11 -18.13 5.53 11.02
C TYR A 11 -18.21 6.83 10.21
N ILE A 12 -18.29 6.68 8.89
CA ILE A 12 -18.32 7.80 7.93
C ILE A 12 -19.53 8.73 8.16
N ASP A 13 -20.61 8.20 8.74
CA ASP A 13 -21.81 8.95 9.14
C ASP A 13 -21.69 9.63 10.52
N GLY A 14 -20.54 9.49 11.20
CA GLY A 14 -20.27 10.08 12.51
C GLY A 14 -20.77 9.26 13.71
N SER A 15 -21.45 8.13 13.47
CA SER A 15 -21.84 7.20 14.52
C SER A 15 -20.62 6.48 15.10
N LYS A 16 -20.72 6.07 16.37
CA LYS A 16 -19.66 5.25 16.99
C LYS A 16 -19.86 3.80 16.57
N PRO A 17 -18.78 3.02 16.37
CA PRO A 17 -18.89 1.57 16.35
C PRO A 17 -19.66 1.11 17.59
N ALA A 18 -20.62 0.20 17.42
CA ALA A 18 -21.26 -0.40 18.59
C ALA A 18 -20.19 -1.16 19.40
N GLU A 19 -20.29 -1.16 20.73
CA GLU A 19 -19.27 -1.78 21.58
C GLU A 19 -19.16 -3.31 21.36
N ASP A 20 -20.15 -3.90 20.70
CA ASP A 20 -20.33 -5.32 20.44
C ASP A 20 -20.21 -5.73 18.96
N VAL A 21 -19.72 -4.85 18.07
CA VAL A 21 -19.60 -5.16 16.62
C VAL A 21 -18.78 -6.43 16.36
N ASP A 22 -17.74 -6.65 17.16
CA ASP A 22 -16.87 -7.83 17.10
C ASP A 22 -17.18 -8.85 18.21
N ALA A 23 -18.25 -8.64 18.99
CA ALA A 23 -18.61 -9.56 20.07
C ALA A 23 -19.15 -10.86 19.48
N VAL A 24 -18.54 -11.97 19.92
CA VAL A 24 -19.07 -13.30 19.62
C VAL A 24 -20.32 -13.50 20.51
N PRO A 25 -21.49 -13.81 19.92
CA PRO A 25 -22.71 -14.00 20.71
C PRO A 25 -22.55 -15.10 21.77
N GLU A 26 -23.25 -14.96 22.90
CA GLU A 26 -23.22 -15.99 23.96
C GLU A 26 -23.61 -17.37 23.40
N GLY A 27 -22.80 -18.38 23.70
CA GLY A 27 -22.99 -19.75 23.20
C GLY A 27 -22.25 -20.07 21.90
N HIS A 28 -21.62 -19.08 21.25
CA HIS A 28 -20.75 -19.29 20.10
C HIS A 28 -19.27 -19.16 20.44
N THR A 29 -18.45 -19.96 19.77
CA THR A 29 -17.02 -19.70 19.60
C THR A 29 -16.80 -18.84 18.36
N THR A 30 -15.66 -18.13 18.26
CA THR A 30 -15.26 -17.34 17.07
C THR A 30 -15.42 -18.12 15.77
N PHE A 31 -15.00 -19.38 15.76
CA PHE A 31 -15.14 -20.27 14.60
C PHE A 31 -16.60 -20.58 14.27
N SER A 32 -17.41 -20.95 15.27
CA SER A 32 -18.82 -21.27 15.04
C SER A 32 -19.64 -20.06 14.58
N TRP A 33 -19.35 -18.87 15.10
CA TRP A 33 -20.01 -17.64 14.69
C TRP A 33 -19.61 -17.23 13.28
N GLY A 34 -18.31 -17.32 12.96
CA GLY A 34 -17.82 -17.10 11.59
C GLY A 34 -18.46 -18.06 10.57
N MET A 35 -18.68 -19.32 10.96
CA MET A 35 -19.35 -20.31 10.11
C MET A 35 -20.84 -19.98 9.90
N ASP A 36 -21.55 -19.56 10.95
CA ASP A 36 -22.96 -19.14 10.85
C ASP A 36 -23.13 -17.91 9.96
N LEU A 37 -22.26 -16.90 10.12
CA LEU A 37 -22.20 -15.72 9.25
C LEU A 37 -21.93 -16.10 7.78
N ALA A 38 -20.98 -17.00 7.54
CA ALA A 38 -20.68 -17.48 6.19
C ALA A 38 -21.86 -18.20 5.55
N LEU A 39 -22.56 -19.05 6.30
CA LEU A 39 -23.77 -19.75 5.84
C LEU A 39 -24.92 -18.78 5.55
N LYS A 40 -25.14 -17.78 6.42
CA LYS A 40 -26.12 -16.70 6.19
C LYS A 40 -25.81 -15.94 4.91
N ARG A 41 -24.55 -15.53 4.72
CA ARG A 41 -24.12 -14.81 3.50
C ARG A 41 -24.27 -15.68 2.25
N ALA A 42 -23.97 -16.97 2.33
CA ALA A 42 -24.18 -17.91 1.23
C ALA A 42 -25.66 -18.08 0.89
N ALA A 43 -26.54 -18.09 1.90
CA ALA A 43 -27.99 -18.20 1.70
C ALA A 43 -28.61 -16.95 1.02
N GLU A 44 -27.96 -15.78 1.11
CA GLU A 44 -28.38 -14.56 0.39
C GLU A 44 -28.13 -14.63 -1.13
N VAL A 45 -27.32 -15.58 -1.59
CA VAL A 45 -27.01 -15.75 -3.01
C VAL A 45 -28.21 -16.35 -3.74
N LYS A 46 -29.02 -15.48 -4.37
CA LYS A 46 -30.27 -15.87 -5.05
C LYS A 46 -30.03 -16.71 -6.31
N SER A 47 -28.95 -16.45 -7.05
CA SER A 47 -28.61 -17.20 -8.27
C SER A 47 -27.15 -16.99 -8.71
N VAL A 48 -26.56 -17.99 -9.39
CA VAL A 48 -25.21 -17.85 -9.98
C VAL A 48 -25.17 -16.75 -11.05
N GLN A 49 -26.26 -16.61 -11.82
CA GLN A 49 -26.36 -15.59 -12.87
C GLN A 49 -26.40 -14.17 -12.30
N SER A 50 -27.08 -13.93 -11.17
CA SER A 50 -27.10 -12.62 -10.52
C SER A 50 -25.71 -12.26 -9.98
N VAL A 51 -25.00 -13.21 -9.37
CA VAL A 51 -23.62 -13.00 -8.90
C VAL A 51 -22.70 -12.66 -10.06
N PHE A 52 -22.79 -13.38 -11.18
CA PHE A 52 -21.98 -13.07 -12.35
C PHE A 52 -22.30 -11.69 -12.93
N LYS A 53 -23.60 -11.34 -13.03
CA LYS A 53 -24.03 -10.03 -13.53
C LYS A 53 -23.56 -8.89 -12.62
N GLU A 54 -23.69 -9.05 -11.30
CA GLU A 54 -23.17 -8.08 -10.32
C GLU A 54 -21.65 -7.97 -10.38
N GLY A 55 -20.94 -9.10 -10.51
CA GLY A 55 -19.49 -9.11 -10.67
C GLY A 55 -19.03 -8.35 -11.92
N VAL A 56 -19.67 -8.59 -13.06
CA VAL A 56 -19.37 -7.86 -14.31
C VAL A 56 -19.70 -6.38 -14.18
N HIS A 57 -20.84 -6.03 -13.58
CA HIS A 57 -21.21 -4.63 -13.35
C HIS A 57 -20.16 -3.92 -12.47
N ASN A 58 -19.79 -4.54 -11.35
CA ASN A 58 -18.78 -3.99 -10.44
C ASN A 58 -17.41 -3.87 -11.11
N ALA A 59 -17.01 -4.83 -11.95
CA ALA A 59 -15.76 -4.76 -12.70
C ALA A 59 -15.78 -3.59 -13.70
N ILE A 60 -16.88 -3.41 -14.44
CA ILE A 60 -17.06 -2.29 -15.36
C ILE A 60 -17.03 -0.96 -14.59
N ASP A 61 -17.74 -0.87 -13.47
CA ASP A 61 -17.77 0.34 -12.62
C ASP A 61 -16.38 0.70 -12.11
N MET A 62 -15.58 -0.27 -11.68
CA MET A 62 -14.19 -0.04 -11.28
C MET A 62 -13.33 0.41 -12.46
N VAL A 63 -13.44 -0.25 -13.61
CA VAL A 63 -12.66 0.09 -14.81
C VAL A 63 -12.95 1.51 -15.28
N PHE A 64 -14.20 1.96 -15.29
CA PHE A 64 -14.50 3.31 -15.76
C PHE A 64 -14.46 4.38 -14.66
N GLY A 65 -14.75 4.02 -13.41
CA GLY A 65 -14.79 4.96 -12.28
C GLY A 65 -13.44 5.22 -11.64
N VAL A 66 -12.56 4.21 -11.59
CA VAL A 66 -11.29 4.29 -10.86
C VAL A 66 -10.10 4.40 -11.82
N LEU A 67 -10.04 3.56 -12.86
CA LEU A 67 -8.86 3.42 -13.71
C LEU A 67 -8.40 4.73 -14.37
N PRO A 68 -9.27 5.62 -14.89
CA PRO A 68 -8.82 6.89 -15.47
C PRO A 68 -8.19 7.84 -14.44
N VAL A 69 -8.75 7.89 -13.23
CA VAL A 69 -8.21 8.70 -12.11
C VAL A 69 -6.84 8.18 -11.71
N VAL A 70 -6.72 6.86 -11.61
CA VAL A 70 -5.47 6.15 -11.33
C VAL A 70 -4.42 6.45 -12.39
N MET A 71 -4.74 6.29 -13.68
CA MET A 71 -3.81 6.56 -14.78
C MET A 71 -3.35 8.02 -14.78
N GLY A 72 -4.25 8.98 -14.55
CA GLY A 72 -3.92 10.39 -14.48
C GLY A 72 -2.94 10.71 -13.35
N LEU A 73 -3.27 10.29 -12.12
CA LEU A 73 -2.43 10.52 -10.95
C LEU A 73 -1.10 9.79 -11.04
N GLY A 74 -1.11 8.51 -11.46
CA GLY A 74 0.08 7.70 -11.64
C GLY A 74 1.03 8.27 -12.69
N THR A 75 0.50 8.71 -13.85
CA THR A 75 1.31 9.33 -14.91
C THR A 75 1.96 10.63 -14.42
N VAL A 76 1.21 11.49 -13.73
CA VAL A 76 1.78 12.74 -13.19
C VAL A 76 2.86 12.45 -12.14
N ALA A 77 2.60 11.52 -11.22
CA ALA A 77 3.59 11.12 -10.22
C ALA A 77 4.86 10.55 -10.87
N LEU A 78 4.71 9.73 -11.91
CA LEU A 78 5.83 9.16 -12.66
C LEU A 78 6.62 10.23 -13.43
N VAL A 79 5.95 11.17 -14.09
CA VAL A 79 6.61 12.28 -14.79
C VAL A 79 7.43 13.13 -13.80
N ILE A 80 6.89 13.38 -12.61
CA ILE A 80 7.64 14.09 -11.55
C ILE A 80 8.83 13.24 -11.09
N ALA A 81 8.66 11.93 -10.93
CA ALA A 81 9.74 11.03 -10.50
C ALA A 81 10.88 10.92 -11.51
N GLU A 82 10.57 10.84 -12.80
CA GLU A 82 11.56 10.61 -13.86
C GLU A 82 12.24 11.90 -14.34
N TYR A 83 11.48 13.00 -14.45
CA TYR A 83 11.96 14.23 -15.10
C TYR A 83 12.29 15.37 -14.14
N THR A 84 12.12 15.19 -12.84
CA THR A 84 12.41 16.24 -11.84
C THR A 84 13.24 15.71 -10.67
N SER A 85 13.97 16.60 -10.01
CA SER A 85 14.78 16.25 -8.83
C SER A 85 13.98 16.10 -7.54
N VAL A 86 12.64 16.12 -7.59
CA VAL A 86 11.77 16.04 -6.41
C VAL A 86 12.03 14.75 -5.63
N PHE A 87 12.06 13.61 -6.32
CA PHE A 87 12.27 12.30 -5.68
C PHE A 87 13.71 12.08 -5.24
N GLU A 88 14.68 12.71 -5.91
CA GLU A 88 16.07 12.75 -5.45
C GLU A 88 16.20 13.47 -4.11
N ILE A 89 15.59 14.66 -3.99
CA ILE A 89 15.60 15.44 -2.74
C ILE A 89 14.89 14.68 -1.61
N LEU A 90 13.75 14.05 -1.91
CA LEU A 90 13.01 13.23 -0.95
C LEU A 90 13.77 11.94 -0.57
N GLY A 91 14.67 11.46 -1.41
CA GLY A 91 15.56 10.32 -1.16
C GLY A 91 16.72 10.64 -0.22
N GLN A 92 17.22 11.88 -0.20
CA GLN A 92 18.39 12.24 0.60
C GLN A 92 18.31 11.85 2.09
N PRO A 93 17.18 12.01 2.80
CA PRO A 93 17.05 11.57 4.18
C PRO A 93 17.24 10.06 4.39
N PHE A 94 17.03 9.23 3.36
CA PHE A 94 17.22 7.78 3.43
C PHE A 94 18.69 7.35 3.24
N ILE A 95 19.54 8.19 2.66
CA ILE A 95 20.98 7.89 2.48
C ILE A 95 21.65 7.51 3.81
N PRO A 96 21.65 8.37 4.86
CA PRO A 96 22.32 8.02 6.12
C PRO A 96 21.69 6.80 6.80
N TYR A 97 20.41 6.53 6.53
CA TYR A 97 19.72 5.37 7.07
C TYR A 97 20.14 4.07 6.39
N LEU A 98 20.30 4.09 5.06
CA LEU A 98 20.85 2.97 4.29
C LEU A 98 22.33 2.72 4.63
N GLU A 99 23.12 3.77 4.80
CA GLU A 99 24.51 3.68 5.25
C GLU A 99 24.62 3.08 6.66
N LEU A 100 23.73 3.48 7.58
CA LEU A 100 23.65 2.88 8.92
C LEU A 100 23.35 1.38 8.86
N LEU A 101 22.49 0.97 7.92
CA LEU A 101 22.17 -0.43 7.65
C LEU A 101 23.23 -1.15 6.80
N GLN A 102 24.33 -0.48 6.47
CA GLN A 102 25.43 -0.99 5.65
C GLN A 102 24.99 -1.48 4.26
N ILE A 103 23.99 -0.82 3.66
CA ILE A 103 23.55 -1.11 2.30
C ILE A 103 24.49 -0.41 1.29
N PRO A 104 25.16 -1.15 0.39
CA PRO A 104 25.98 -0.56 -0.67
C PRO A 104 25.16 0.33 -1.61
N GLU A 105 25.83 1.27 -2.30
CA GLU A 105 25.18 2.14 -3.29
C GLU A 105 23.98 2.93 -2.73
N ALA A 106 24.07 3.33 -1.45
CA ALA A 106 23.00 3.97 -0.69
C ALA A 106 22.36 5.19 -1.37
N VAL A 107 23.14 5.99 -2.11
CA VAL A 107 22.62 7.13 -2.87
C VAL A 107 21.63 6.67 -3.94
N GLN A 108 22.04 5.72 -4.79
CA GLN A 108 21.19 5.20 -5.86
C GLN A 108 19.97 4.50 -5.26
N ALA A 109 20.18 3.64 -4.25
CA ALA A 109 19.11 2.94 -3.57
C ALA A 109 18.08 3.88 -2.91
N SER A 110 18.54 4.98 -2.31
CA SER A 110 17.65 5.95 -1.65
C SER A 110 16.68 6.60 -2.62
N GLN A 111 17.15 7.00 -3.79
CA GLN A 111 16.32 7.59 -4.84
C GLN A 111 15.32 6.57 -5.34
N THR A 112 15.81 5.36 -5.66
CA THR A 112 14.98 4.27 -6.19
C THR A 112 13.86 3.85 -5.23
N ILE A 113 14.15 3.75 -3.93
CA ILE A 113 13.14 3.39 -2.91
C ILE A 113 12.01 4.43 -2.86
N VAL A 114 12.33 5.73 -2.91
CA VAL A 114 11.31 6.78 -2.80
C VAL A 114 10.45 6.89 -4.07
N VAL A 115 11.01 6.56 -5.24
CA VAL A 115 10.22 6.43 -6.49
C VAL A 115 9.14 5.33 -6.37
N GLY A 116 9.32 4.37 -5.45
CA GLY A 116 8.30 3.38 -5.10
C GLY A 116 6.97 3.96 -4.62
N PHE A 117 6.97 5.22 -4.16
CA PHE A 117 5.74 5.93 -3.84
C PHE A 117 4.91 6.26 -5.08
N ALA A 118 5.55 6.52 -6.22
CA ALA A 118 4.86 6.76 -7.48
C ALA A 118 4.31 5.46 -8.05
N ASP A 119 5.13 4.41 -8.10
CA ASP A 119 4.81 3.14 -8.73
C ASP A 119 5.61 1.97 -8.12
N MET A 120 4.99 0.79 -7.98
CA MET A 120 5.66 -0.37 -7.38
C MET A 120 6.69 -1.05 -8.29
N PHE A 121 6.65 -0.87 -9.61
CA PHE A 121 7.52 -1.59 -10.55
C PHE A 121 8.77 -0.80 -10.92
N ILE A 122 8.67 0.53 -10.98
CA ILE A 122 9.79 1.39 -11.36
C ILE A 122 11.03 1.17 -10.50
N PRO A 123 10.94 1.00 -9.16
CA PRO A 123 12.14 0.76 -8.36
C PRO A 123 12.87 -0.53 -8.76
N ALA A 124 12.15 -1.59 -9.12
CA ALA A 124 12.76 -2.85 -9.56
C ALA A 124 13.44 -2.71 -10.94
N ILE A 125 12.88 -1.88 -11.84
CA ILE A 125 13.46 -1.58 -13.14
C ILE A 125 14.75 -0.76 -12.97
N LEU A 126 14.70 0.29 -12.15
CA LEU A 126 15.86 1.14 -11.84
C LEU A 126 16.94 0.38 -11.06
N ALA A 127 16.56 -0.59 -10.24
CA ALA A 127 17.52 -1.46 -9.56
C ALA A 127 18.30 -2.36 -10.52
N ALA A 128 17.80 -2.62 -11.74
CA ALA A 128 18.50 -3.49 -12.67
C ALA A 128 19.88 -2.94 -13.10
N SER A 129 20.09 -1.62 -13.01
CA SER A 129 21.38 -0.97 -13.28
C SER A 129 22.31 -0.89 -12.07
N ILE A 130 21.88 -1.33 -10.88
CA ILE A 130 22.69 -1.34 -9.66
C ILE A 130 23.53 -2.62 -9.66
N ASP A 131 24.85 -2.49 -9.50
CA ASP A 131 25.78 -3.61 -9.61
C ASP A 131 25.66 -4.56 -8.42
N ASN A 132 25.44 -4.01 -7.22
CA ASN A 132 25.42 -4.80 -5.99
C ASN A 132 24.13 -5.64 -5.85
N GLU A 133 24.29 -6.95 -5.69
CA GLU A 133 23.18 -7.91 -5.53
C GLU A 133 22.36 -7.69 -4.25
N MET A 134 23.02 -7.34 -3.14
CA MET A 134 22.36 -7.06 -1.87
C MET A 134 21.47 -5.82 -1.99
N THR A 135 21.96 -4.76 -2.62
CA THR A 135 21.19 -3.52 -2.85
C THR A 135 20.00 -3.77 -3.78
N ARG A 136 20.19 -4.55 -4.86
CA ARG A 136 19.10 -4.99 -5.74
C ARG A 136 18.04 -5.78 -5.00
N PHE A 137 18.44 -6.72 -4.15
CA PHE A 137 17.53 -7.50 -3.32
C PHE A 137 16.72 -6.60 -2.38
N VAL A 138 17.39 -5.67 -1.68
CA VAL A 138 16.73 -4.73 -0.77
C VAL A 138 15.68 -3.91 -1.51
N ILE A 139 16.02 -3.34 -2.66
CA ILE A 139 15.08 -2.53 -3.45
C ILE A 139 13.92 -3.39 -3.95
N ALA A 140 14.19 -4.57 -4.51
CA ALA A 140 13.15 -5.47 -4.99
C ALA A 140 12.17 -5.89 -3.88
N ALA A 141 12.68 -6.20 -2.68
CA ALA A 141 11.86 -6.52 -1.52
C ALA A 141 11.06 -5.30 -1.03
N MET A 142 11.65 -4.10 -1.05
CA MET A 142 10.99 -2.85 -0.71
C MET A 142 9.82 -2.55 -1.65
N SER A 143 10.01 -2.70 -2.97
CA SER A 143 8.97 -2.50 -3.99
C SER A 143 7.69 -3.28 -3.73
N VAL A 144 7.83 -4.54 -3.31
CA VAL A 144 6.69 -5.42 -3.04
C VAL A 144 6.06 -5.11 -1.68
N THR A 145 6.88 -4.77 -0.69
CA THR A 145 6.39 -4.62 0.69
C THR A 145 5.71 -3.29 0.95
N GLN A 146 6.01 -2.22 0.22
CA GLN A 146 5.47 -0.89 0.50
C GLN A 146 3.95 -0.77 0.34
N LEU A 147 3.29 -1.64 -0.45
CA LEU A 147 1.83 -1.73 -0.79
C LEU A 147 1.07 -0.44 -1.14
N ILE A 148 1.58 0.75 -0.81
CA ILE A 148 0.93 2.04 -1.01
C ILE A 148 1.74 2.80 -2.03
N TYR A 149 1.20 2.90 -3.23
CA TYR A 149 1.74 3.65 -4.36
C TYR A 149 0.61 4.44 -5.04
N MET A 150 0.97 5.59 -5.61
CA MET A 150 0.00 6.55 -6.15
C MET A 150 -0.68 6.06 -7.43
N SER A 151 -0.01 5.22 -8.22
CA SER A 151 -0.53 4.66 -9.47
C SER A 151 -1.58 3.56 -9.31
N GLU A 152 -2.07 3.25 -8.10
CA GLU A 152 -3.25 2.39 -7.92
C GLU A 152 -3.91 2.59 -6.54
N VAL A 153 -3.23 2.10 -5.48
CA VAL A 153 -3.78 2.08 -4.12
C VAL A 153 -4.03 3.49 -3.60
N GLY A 154 -3.14 4.45 -3.88
CA GLY A 154 -3.31 5.84 -3.49
C GLY A 154 -4.53 6.49 -4.15
N ALA A 155 -4.67 6.34 -5.47
CA ALA A 155 -5.81 6.89 -6.20
C ALA A 155 -7.16 6.23 -5.82
N LEU A 156 -7.17 4.92 -5.56
CA LEU A 156 -8.32 4.20 -5.01
C LEU A 156 -8.73 4.76 -3.64
N LEU A 157 -7.77 4.94 -2.74
CA LEU A 157 -8.04 5.47 -1.40
C LEU A 157 -8.57 6.91 -1.46
N LEU A 158 -8.01 7.75 -2.32
CA LEU A 158 -8.47 9.13 -2.53
C LEU A 158 -9.84 9.23 -3.19
N GLY A 159 -10.16 8.30 -4.09
CA GLY A 159 -11.48 8.19 -4.72
C GLY A 159 -12.54 7.57 -3.81
N SER A 160 -12.13 6.94 -2.71
CA SER A 160 -13.03 6.31 -1.74
C SER A 160 -13.54 7.31 -0.69
N LYS A 161 -14.51 6.87 0.12
CA LYS A 161 -14.99 7.66 1.28
C LYS A 161 -14.05 7.62 2.49
N ILE A 162 -12.90 6.95 2.37
CA ILE A 162 -11.91 6.86 3.44
C ILE A 162 -11.21 8.23 3.57
N PRO A 163 -11.23 8.87 4.75
CA PRO A 163 -10.77 10.24 4.92
C PRO A 163 -9.23 10.31 5.05
N VAL A 164 -8.50 9.88 4.02
CA VAL A 164 -7.03 9.92 3.96
C VAL A 164 -6.60 10.80 2.79
N ASN A 165 -5.69 11.75 3.04
CA ASN A 165 -5.19 12.66 2.01
C ASN A 165 -3.81 12.21 1.45
N ILE A 166 -3.36 12.84 0.36
CA ILE A 166 -2.08 12.51 -0.31
C ILE A 166 -0.88 12.62 0.65
N VAL A 167 -0.86 13.64 1.51
CA VAL A 167 0.24 13.85 2.47
C VAL A 167 0.26 12.73 3.49
N GLU A 168 -0.91 12.31 3.98
CA GLU A 168 -1.03 11.19 4.91
C GLU A 168 -0.60 9.87 4.25
N LEU A 169 -0.96 9.63 2.99
CA LEU A 169 -0.46 8.47 2.23
C LEU A 169 1.06 8.47 2.13
N PHE A 170 1.66 9.63 1.82
CA PHE A 170 3.11 9.78 1.77
C PHE A 170 3.77 9.51 3.13
N VAL A 171 3.20 10.05 4.22
CA VAL A 171 3.72 9.78 5.57
C VAL A 171 3.62 8.29 5.91
N ILE A 172 2.51 7.62 5.55
CA ILE A 172 2.37 6.17 5.76
C ILE A 172 3.41 5.41 4.95
N PHE A 173 3.67 5.80 3.70
CA PHE A 173 4.73 5.22 2.87
C PHE A 173 6.11 5.32 3.53
N ILE A 174 6.48 6.50 4.06
CA ILE A 174 7.73 6.69 4.78
C ILE A 174 7.80 5.81 6.03
N LEU A 175 6.72 5.78 6.83
CA LEU A 175 6.67 4.96 8.05
C LEU A 175 6.81 3.47 7.75
N ARG A 176 6.11 2.98 6.71
CA ARG A 176 6.26 1.58 6.28
C ARG A 176 7.68 1.30 5.86
N THR A 177 8.29 2.19 5.09
CA THR A 177 9.69 2.07 4.66
C THR A 177 10.65 1.98 5.84
N LEU A 178 10.52 2.87 6.82
CA LEU A 178 11.36 2.87 8.02
C LEU A 178 11.17 1.61 8.88
N ILE A 179 9.98 1.02 8.90
CA ILE A 179 9.71 -0.20 9.69
C ILE A 179 10.19 -1.45 8.94
N THR A 180 9.98 -1.53 7.62
CA THR A 180 10.29 -2.74 6.85
C THR A 180 11.76 -2.84 6.46
N LEU A 181 12.43 -1.71 6.21
CA LEU A 181 13.80 -1.69 5.71
C LEU A 181 14.80 -2.39 6.66
N PRO A 182 14.77 -2.23 8.00
CA PRO A 182 15.65 -2.98 8.89
C PRO A 182 15.46 -4.49 8.83
N VAL A 183 14.22 -4.94 8.69
CA VAL A 183 13.89 -6.36 8.58
C VAL A 183 14.46 -6.92 7.27
N ILE A 184 14.26 -6.20 6.17
CA ILE A 184 14.79 -6.57 4.85
C ILE A 184 16.32 -6.53 4.84
N ALA A 185 16.93 -5.50 5.41
CA ALA A 185 18.39 -5.38 5.53
C ALA A 185 18.97 -6.53 6.37
N GLY A 186 18.33 -6.88 7.48
CA GLY A 186 18.73 -8.02 8.30
C GLY A 186 18.71 -9.34 7.53
N VAL A 187 17.67 -9.57 6.71
CA VAL A 187 17.60 -10.74 5.83
C VAL A 187 18.64 -10.66 4.71
N ALA A 188 18.88 -9.47 4.13
CA ALA A 188 19.86 -9.28 3.08
C ALA A 188 21.29 -9.64 3.55
N HIS A 189 21.69 -9.19 4.75
CA HIS A 189 22.97 -9.54 5.38
C HIS A 189 23.10 -11.02 5.76
N LEU A 190 22.00 -11.77 5.81
CA LEU A 190 22.04 -13.23 6.03
C LEU A 190 22.22 -14.01 4.72
N ILE A 191 21.84 -13.41 3.59
CA ILE A 191 21.84 -14.05 2.27
C ILE A 191 23.13 -13.73 1.49
N PHE A 192 23.64 -12.51 1.62
CA PHE A 192 24.82 -11.98 0.90
C PHE A 192 25.96 -11.70 1.88
#